data_AF-A0A1V0BGK3-F1
#
_entry.id   AF-A0A1V0BGK3-F1
#
_cell.length_a   1.000
_cell.length_b   1.000
_cell.length_c   1.000
_cell.angle_alpha   90.00
_cell.angle_beta   90.00
_cell.angle_gamma   90.00
#
_symmetry.space_group_name_H-M   'P 1'
#
loop_
_entity.id
_entity.type
_entity.pdbx_description
1 polymer ?
#
loop_
_entity_poly.entity_id
_entity_poly.type
_entity_poly.pdbx_seq_one_letter_code
_entity_poly.pdbx_strand_id
1 'polypeptide(L)'
;MKPGLHWLLGAASLAALVWGVHSYQGHLIAKGDAQGAARVQQAWNAETYQRNLATGQANAVRQRAAEKVADEQAQRQATTEKRFALAAATERSLRAEIKRLNSRPKPFTVDDTGLAACTREATTARELLGTCSHRYTVLAADADRLRDQVLGLQQWHSRVCTVPAAGAAQ
;
A
#
# COMPACT_ATOMS: atom_id res chain seq x y z
N MET A 1 87.61 -27.57 34.23
CA MET A 1 86.32 -26.92 33.84
C MET A 1 85.39 -27.01 35.03
N LYS A 2 84.81 -25.89 35.48
CA LYS A 2 84.02 -25.83 36.73
C LYS A 2 82.71 -26.62 36.53
N PRO A 3 82.40 -27.61 37.41
CA PRO A 3 81.24 -28.50 37.24
C PRO A 3 79.88 -27.76 37.18
N GLY A 4 79.80 -26.54 37.71
CA GLY A 4 78.58 -25.72 37.64
C GLY A 4 78.21 -25.19 36.25
N LEU A 5 79.15 -25.10 35.30
CA LEU A 5 78.86 -24.57 33.97
C LEU A 5 78.05 -25.55 33.10
N HIS A 6 78.29 -26.85 33.25
CA HIS A 6 77.54 -27.88 32.53
C HIS A 6 76.09 -27.98 32.99
N TRP A 7 75.84 -27.72 34.28
CA TRP A 7 74.49 -27.71 34.84
C TRP A 7 73.68 -26.49 34.37
N LEU A 8 74.32 -25.32 34.30
CA LEU A 8 73.70 -24.09 33.76
C LEU A 8 73.38 -24.22 32.27
N LEU A 9 74.27 -24.82 31.46
CA LEU A 9 74.00 -25.09 30.05
C LEU A 9 72.84 -26.07 29.87
N GLY A 10 72.80 -27.15 30.67
CA GLY A 10 71.67 -28.09 30.66
C GLY A 10 70.34 -27.45 31.03
N ALA A 11 70.32 -26.59 32.06
CA ALA A 11 69.13 -25.85 32.48
C ALA A 11 68.66 -24.85 31.42
N ALA A 12 69.58 -24.13 30.76
CA ALA A 12 69.26 -23.21 29.68
C ALA A 12 68.67 -23.93 28.46
N SER A 13 69.21 -25.10 28.09
CA SER A 13 68.67 -25.92 27.00
C SER A 13 67.26 -26.44 27.30
N LEU A 14 67.00 -26.87 28.54
CA LEU A 14 65.66 -27.28 28.98
C LEU A 14 64.67 -26.10 28.95
N ALA A 15 65.08 -24.92 29.44
CA ALA A 15 64.24 -23.73 29.40
C ALA A 15 63.88 -23.31 27.97
N ALA A 16 64.84 -23.37 27.04
CA ALA A 16 64.61 -23.08 25.62
C ALA A 16 63.63 -24.07 24.97
N LEU A 17 63.74 -25.37 25.29
CA LEU A 17 62.80 -26.40 24.81
C LEU A 17 61.38 -26.17 25.33
N VAL A 18 61.23 -25.89 26.63
CA VAL A 18 59.91 -25.60 27.23
C VAL A 18 59.27 -24.38 26.58
N TRP A 19 60.05 -23.31 26.34
CA TRP A 19 59.55 -22.10 25.71
C TRP A 19 59.20 -22.30 24.23
N GLY A 20 59.98 -23.11 23.51
CA GLY A 20 59.69 -23.52 22.13
C GLY A 20 58.40 -24.33 22.02
N VAL A 21 58.17 -25.28 22.93
CA VAL A 21 56.93 -26.07 22.97
C VAL A 21 55.73 -25.18 23.28
N HIS A 22 55.84 -24.27 24.25
CA HIS A 22 54.74 -23.39 24.63
C HIS A 22 54.38 -22.39 23.52
N SER A 23 55.39 -21.81 22.85
CA SER A 23 55.16 -20.90 21.72
C SER A 23 54.56 -21.63 20.51
N TYR A 24 54.99 -22.87 20.24
CA TYR A 24 54.40 -23.71 19.21
C TYR A 24 52.94 -24.08 19.51
N GLN A 25 52.63 -24.44 20.76
CA GLN A 25 51.26 -24.69 21.20
C GLN A 25 50.37 -23.45 21.05
N GLY A 26 50.86 -22.29 21.48
CA GLY A 26 50.14 -21.02 21.32
C GLY A 26 49.87 -20.67 19.85
N HIS A 27 50.85 -20.90 18.98
CA HIS A 27 50.70 -20.69 17.53
C HIS A 27 49.65 -21.62 16.90
N LEU A 28 49.62 -22.89 17.32
CA LEU A 28 48.61 -23.85 16.85
C LEU A 28 47.21 -23.47 17.30
N ILE A 29 47.04 -23.04 18.55
CA ILE A 29 45.76 -22.55 19.08
C ILE A 29 45.30 -21.31 18.30
N ALA A 30 46.18 -20.31 18.14
CA ALA A 30 45.86 -19.10 17.40
C ALA A 30 45.47 -19.37 15.93
N LYS A 31 46.15 -20.32 15.27
CA LYS A 31 45.78 -20.78 13.93
C LYS A 31 44.41 -21.47 13.92
N GLY A 32 44.13 -22.32 14.90
CA GLY A 32 42.84 -23.00 15.04
C GLY A 32 41.69 -22.00 15.24
N ASP A 33 41.88 -21.01 16.11
CA ASP A 33 40.92 -19.96 16.39
C ASP A 33 40.67 -19.09 15.16
N ALA A 34 41.74 -18.69 14.45
CA ALA A 34 41.62 -17.90 13.22
C ALA A 34 40.86 -18.67 12.13
N GLN A 35 41.13 -19.97 11.96
CA GLN A 35 40.40 -20.82 11.01
C GLN A 35 38.95 -21.04 11.45
N GLY A 36 38.70 -21.19 12.75
CA GLY A 36 37.35 -21.28 13.33
C GLY A 36 36.55 -20.01 13.06
N ALA A 37 37.10 -18.86 13.40
CA ALA A 37 36.49 -17.54 13.18
C ALA A 37 36.21 -17.30 11.69
N ALA A 38 37.15 -17.63 10.81
CA ALA A 38 36.95 -17.48 9.37
C ALA A 38 35.78 -18.35 8.85
N ARG A 39 35.65 -19.60 9.31
CA ARG A 39 34.54 -20.48 8.93
C ARG A 39 33.19 -19.95 9.41
N VAL A 40 33.10 -19.50 10.66
CA VAL A 40 31.87 -18.92 11.21
C VAL A 40 31.51 -17.64 10.46
N GLN A 41 32.48 -16.77 10.19
CA GLN A 41 32.25 -15.54 9.45
C GLN A 41 31.78 -15.82 8.01
N GLN A 42 32.35 -16.81 7.34
CA GLN A 42 31.92 -17.21 6.00
C GLN A 42 30.48 -17.75 6.01
N ALA A 43 30.14 -18.62 6.96
CA ALA A 43 28.79 -19.14 7.11
C ALA A 43 27.78 -18.02 7.41
N TRP A 44 28.11 -17.12 8.33
CA TRP A 44 27.30 -15.96 8.68
C TRP A 44 27.09 -15.03 7.47
N ASN A 45 28.14 -14.74 6.72
CA ASN A 45 28.06 -13.88 5.53
C ASN A 45 27.19 -14.51 4.45
N ALA A 46 27.34 -15.82 4.19
CA ALA A 46 26.53 -16.54 3.23
C ALA A 46 25.04 -16.54 3.63
N GLU A 47 24.74 -16.81 4.89
CA GLU A 47 23.39 -16.81 5.43
C GLU A 47 22.76 -15.41 5.39
N THR A 48 23.52 -14.39 5.78
CA THR A 48 23.07 -12.99 5.75
C THR A 48 22.82 -12.51 4.32
N TYR A 49 23.68 -12.88 3.38
CA TYR A 49 23.47 -12.57 1.96
C TYR A 49 22.18 -13.21 1.44
N GLN A 50 21.94 -14.49 1.73
CA GLN A 50 20.72 -15.19 1.33
C GLN A 50 19.47 -14.56 1.95
N ARG A 51 19.50 -14.22 3.25
CA ARG A 51 18.41 -13.49 3.92
C ARG A 51 18.13 -12.13 3.28
N ASN A 52 19.17 -11.38 2.96
CA ASN A 52 19.04 -10.06 2.33
C ASN A 52 18.45 -10.17 0.93
N LEU A 53 18.85 -11.17 0.14
CA LEU A 53 18.26 -11.44 -1.17
C LEU A 53 16.78 -11.82 -1.07
N ALA A 54 16.44 -12.77 -0.19
CA ALA A 54 15.05 -13.20 0.01
C ALA A 54 14.17 -12.04 0.49
N THR A 55 14.67 -11.24 1.43
CA THR A 55 13.97 -10.06 1.95
C THR A 55 13.82 -8.98 0.88
N GLY A 56 14.86 -8.73 0.08
CA GLY A 56 14.83 -7.78 -1.03
C GLY A 56 13.79 -8.17 -2.09
N GLN A 57 13.74 -9.45 -2.47
CA GLN A 57 12.73 -9.95 -3.40
C GLN A 57 11.31 -9.85 -2.83
N ALA A 58 11.11 -10.26 -1.57
CA ALA A 58 9.82 -10.15 -0.90
C ALA A 58 9.34 -8.69 -0.80
N ASN A 59 10.24 -7.76 -0.49
CA ASN A 59 9.94 -6.34 -0.43
C ASN A 59 9.60 -5.76 -1.81
N ALA A 60 10.34 -6.14 -2.86
CA ALA A 60 10.04 -5.71 -4.22
C ALA A 60 8.65 -6.19 -4.70
N VAL A 61 8.28 -7.43 -4.37
CA VAL A 61 6.93 -7.96 -4.67
C VAL A 61 5.86 -7.17 -3.91
N ARG A 62 6.07 -6.89 -2.62
CA ARG A 62 5.14 -6.10 -1.80
C ARG A 62 4.98 -4.68 -2.33
N GLN A 63 6.08 -4.03 -2.73
CA GLN A 63 6.06 -2.68 -3.31
C GLN A 63 5.26 -2.66 -4.61
N ARG A 64 5.53 -3.57 -5.56
CA ARG A 64 4.76 -3.65 -6.82
C ARG A 64 3.28 -3.93 -6.57
N ALA A 65 2.96 -4.78 -5.60
CA ALA A 65 1.57 -5.05 -5.24
C ALA A 65 0.89 -3.80 -4.64
N ALA A 66 1.59 -3.06 -3.79
CA ALA A 66 1.10 -1.81 -3.21
C ALA A 66 0.89 -0.73 -4.29
N GLU A 67 1.84 -0.56 -5.21
CA GLU A 67 1.74 0.35 -6.36
C GLU A 67 0.52 0.02 -7.21
N LYS A 68 0.33 -1.26 -7.58
CA LYS A 68 -0.83 -1.69 -8.34
C LYS A 68 -2.15 -1.37 -7.64
N VAL A 69 -2.23 -1.59 -6.33
CA VAL A 69 -3.42 -1.26 -5.54
C VAL A 69 -3.65 0.25 -5.50
N ALA A 70 -2.60 1.04 -5.34
CA ALA A 70 -2.68 2.50 -5.33
C ALA A 70 -3.17 3.05 -6.68
N ASP A 71 -2.63 2.54 -7.79
CA ASP A 71 -3.04 2.91 -9.15
C ASP A 71 -4.50 2.54 -9.42
N GLU A 72 -4.92 1.33 -9.05
CA GLU A 72 -6.31 0.90 -9.19
C GLU A 72 -7.26 1.78 -8.36
N GLN A 73 -6.85 2.19 -7.15
CA GLN A 73 -7.64 3.10 -6.32
C GLN A 73 -7.74 4.49 -6.94
N ALA A 74 -6.62 5.04 -7.43
CA ALA A 74 -6.60 6.34 -8.10
C ALA A 74 -7.50 6.34 -9.35
N GLN A 75 -7.47 5.26 -10.16
CA GLN A 75 -8.34 5.13 -11.33
C GLN A 75 -9.84 5.05 -10.97
N ARG A 76 -10.17 4.31 -9.91
CA ARG A 76 -11.57 4.22 -9.41
C ARG A 76 -12.07 5.57 -8.90
N GLN A 77 -11.23 6.29 -8.14
CA GLN A 77 -11.56 7.63 -7.64
C GLN A 77 -11.76 8.61 -8.79
N ALA A 78 -10.83 8.68 -9.75
CA ALA A 78 -10.95 9.57 -10.90
C ALA A 78 -12.19 9.26 -11.76
N THR A 79 -12.56 7.98 -11.91
CA THR A 79 -13.78 7.59 -12.63
C THR A 79 -15.04 8.06 -11.91
N THR A 80 -15.05 7.94 -10.58
CA THR A 80 -16.17 8.33 -9.72
C THR A 80 -16.35 9.85 -9.69
N GLU A 81 -15.25 10.60 -9.54
CA GLU A 81 -15.25 12.06 -9.59
C GLU A 81 -15.76 12.57 -10.95
N LYS A 82 -15.33 11.97 -12.07
CA LYS A 82 -15.83 12.33 -13.40
C LYS A 82 -17.34 12.11 -13.53
N ARG A 83 -17.87 11.00 -12.99
CA ARG A 83 -19.31 10.72 -13.00
C ARG A 83 -20.10 11.74 -12.18
N PHE A 84 -19.61 12.08 -10.98
CA PHE A 84 -20.24 13.11 -10.15
C PHE A 84 -20.19 14.51 -10.80
N ALA A 85 -19.04 14.89 -11.37
CA ALA A 85 -18.89 16.15 -12.07
C ALA A 85 -19.85 16.24 -13.28
N LEU A 86 -19.98 15.15 -14.03
CA LEU A 86 -20.92 15.07 -15.15
C LEU A 86 -22.38 15.21 -14.68
N ALA A 87 -22.79 14.44 -13.67
CA ALA A 87 -24.15 14.51 -13.12
C ALA A 87 -24.49 15.93 -12.60
N ALA A 88 -23.56 16.56 -11.88
CA ALA A 88 -23.72 17.93 -11.39
C ALA A 88 -23.76 18.97 -12.53
N ALA A 89 -23.00 18.76 -13.60
CA ALA A 89 -23.06 19.62 -14.79
C ALA A 89 -24.41 19.48 -15.52
N THR A 90 -24.90 18.25 -15.70
CA THR A 90 -26.20 17.98 -16.30
C THR A 90 -27.33 18.57 -15.47
N GLU A 91 -27.31 18.44 -14.14
CA GLU A 91 -28.32 19.05 -13.27
C GLU A 91 -28.33 20.58 -13.39
N ARG A 92 -27.14 21.22 -13.35
CA ARG A 92 -27.02 22.67 -13.53
C ARG A 92 -27.54 23.12 -14.89
N SER A 93 -27.24 22.39 -15.95
CA SER A 93 -27.74 22.67 -17.30
C SER A 93 -29.27 22.56 -17.37
N LEU A 94 -29.85 21.50 -16.79
CA LEU A 94 -31.31 21.32 -16.72
C LEU A 94 -31.99 22.46 -15.97
N ARG A 95 -31.45 22.87 -14.81
CA ARG A 95 -32.00 23.99 -14.03
C ARG A 95 -31.90 25.32 -14.78
N ALA A 96 -30.79 25.56 -15.47
CA ALA A 96 -30.64 26.75 -16.31
C ALA A 96 -31.68 26.76 -17.45
N GLU A 97 -31.94 25.59 -18.05
CA GLU A 97 -32.94 25.43 -19.10
C GLU A 97 -34.36 25.67 -18.58
N ILE A 98 -34.72 25.09 -17.43
CA ILE A 98 -36.01 25.34 -16.77
C ILE A 98 -36.19 26.84 -16.52
N LYS A 99 -35.17 27.51 -15.98
CA LYS A 99 -35.20 28.96 -15.73
C LYS A 99 -35.41 29.74 -17.04
N ARG A 100 -34.69 29.39 -18.10
CA ARG A 100 -34.82 30.00 -19.43
C ARG A 100 -36.23 29.84 -20.00
N LEU A 101 -36.80 28.64 -19.90
CA LEU A 101 -38.15 28.35 -20.38
C LEU A 101 -39.21 29.10 -19.57
N ASN A 102 -39.02 29.20 -18.25
CA ASN A 102 -39.93 29.91 -17.36
C ASN A 102 -39.85 31.43 -17.51
N SER A 103 -38.70 31.98 -17.93
CA SER A 103 -38.52 33.43 -18.19
C SER A 103 -38.93 33.88 -19.59
N ARG A 104 -39.30 32.97 -20.50
CA ARG A 104 -39.66 33.35 -21.87
C ARG A 104 -40.90 34.25 -21.88
N PRO A 105 -40.89 35.36 -22.66
CA PRO A 105 -42.07 36.18 -22.86
C PRO A 105 -43.22 35.32 -23.41
N LYS A 106 -44.41 35.52 -22.85
CA LYS A 106 -45.61 34.76 -23.16
C LYS A 106 -46.46 35.58 -24.15
N PRO A 107 -46.62 35.17 -25.41
CA PRO A 107 -47.26 35.98 -26.44
C PRO A 107 -48.80 35.87 -26.42
N PHE A 108 -49.43 35.89 -25.24
CA PHE A 108 -50.89 35.68 -25.12
C PHE A 108 -51.62 37.01 -24.93
N THR A 109 -52.83 37.12 -25.51
CA THR A 109 -53.72 38.27 -25.32
C THR A 109 -54.57 38.07 -24.06
N VAL A 110 -55.22 39.13 -23.57
CA VAL A 110 -55.92 39.15 -22.28
C VAL A 110 -57.11 38.17 -22.22
N ASP A 111 -57.67 37.79 -23.37
CA ASP A 111 -58.82 36.89 -23.47
C ASP A 111 -58.43 35.39 -23.37
N ASP A 112 -57.15 35.06 -23.45
CA ASP A 112 -56.62 33.69 -23.45
C ASP A 112 -56.42 33.11 -22.03
N THR A 113 -57.46 33.17 -21.20
CA THR A 113 -57.44 32.68 -19.80
C THR A 113 -57.02 31.20 -19.70
N GLY A 114 -57.41 30.37 -20.68
CA GLY A 114 -57.01 28.97 -20.79
C GLY A 114 -55.51 28.79 -21.05
N LEU A 115 -54.91 29.55 -21.98
CA LEU A 115 -53.45 29.47 -22.22
C LEU A 115 -52.65 29.99 -21.04
N ALA A 116 -53.16 31.01 -20.33
CA ALA A 116 -52.54 31.49 -19.10
C ALA A 116 -52.51 30.39 -18.01
N ALA A 117 -53.58 29.60 -17.86
CA ALA A 117 -53.63 28.45 -16.96
C ALA A 117 -52.64 27.35 -17.38
N CYS A 118 -52.68 26.92 -18.65
CA CYS A 118 -51.75 25.93 -19.19
C CYS A 118 -50.28 26.35 -18.98
N THR A 119 -49.97 27.63 -19.11
CA THR A 119 -48.59 28.10 -18.92
C THR A 119 -48.16 28.06 -17.45
N ARG A 120 -49.07 28.33 -16.50
CA ARG A 120 -48.78 28.17 -15.07
C ARG A 120 -48.53 26.71 -14.73
N GLU A 121 -49.38 25.81 -15.20
CA GLU A 121 -49.21 24.37 -14.99
C GLU A 121 -47.90 23.85 -15.59
N ALA A 122 -47.55 24.28 -16.81
CA ALA A 122 -46.28 23.93 -17.44
C ALA A 122 -45.07 24.45 -16.66
N THR A 123 -45.14 25.65 -16.09
CA THR A 123 -44.10 26.18 -15.20
C THR A 123 -43.96 25.32 -13.94
N THR A 124 -45.07 25.00 -13.27
CA THR A 124 -45.07 24.13 -12.08
C THR A 124 -44.50 22.75 -12.39
N ALA A 125 -44.90 22.14 -13.51
CA ALA A 125 -44.40 20.82 -13.92
C ALA A 125 -42.87 20.83 -14.15
N ARG A 126 -42.31 21.90 -14.74
CA ARG A 126 -40.86 22.05 -14.94
C ARG A 126 -40.11 22.21 -13.62
N GLU A 127 -40.64 22.98 -12.67
CA GLU A 127 -40.02 23.13 -11.34
C GLU A 127 -40.06 21.81 -10.54
N LEU A 128 -41.15 21.05 -10.63
CA LEU A 128 -41.25 19.71 -10.06
C LEU A 128 -40.23 18.76 -10.70
N LEU A 129 -40.08 18.80 -12.03
CA LEU A 129 -39.05 18.02 -12.74
C LEU A 129 -37.64 18.37 -12.25
N GLY A 130 -37.32 19.66 -12.10
CA GLY A 130 -36.02 20.10 -11.60
C GLY A 130 -35.76 19.61 -10.16
N THR A 131 -36.78 19.66 -9.31
CA THR A 131 -36.70 19.16 -7.92
C THR A 131 -36.53 17.65 -7.86
N CYS A 132 -37.30 16.90 -8.66
CA CYS A 132 -37.18 15.44 -8.75
C CYS A 132 -35.81 15.03 -9.29
N SER A 133 -35.33 15.69 -10.35
CA SER A 133 -34.01 15.41 -10.91
C SER A 133 -32.91 15.60 -9.87
N HIS A 134 -32.95 16.68 -9.09
CA HIS A 134 -32.01 16.90 -7.99
C HIS A 134 -32.10 15.84 -6.88
N ARG A 135 -33.32 15.45 -6.48
CA ARG A 135 -33.47 14.37 -5.48
C ARG A 135 -32.89 13.06 -5.97
N TYR A 136 -33.04 12.75 -7.25
CA TYR A 136 -32.44 11.56 -7.85
C TYR A 136 -30.91 11.63 -7.95
N THR A 137 -30.32 12.80 -8.25
CA THR A 137 -28.85 12.94 -8.26
C THR A 137 -28.26 12.76 -6.87
N VAL A 138 -28.90 13.31 -5.83
CA VAL A 138 -28.51 13.09 -4.42
C VAL A 138 -28.66 11.62 -4.03
N LEU A 139 -29.80 11.00 -4.32
CA LEU A 139 -30.04 9.59 -4.01
C LEU A 139 -29.01 8.67 -4.69
N ALA A 140 -28.66 8.95 -5.94
CA ALA A 140 -27.64 8.20 -6.66
C ALA A 140 -26.27 8.31 -5.97
N ALA A 141 -25.90 9.50 -5.49
CA ALA A 141 -24.66 9.72 -4.76
C ALA A 141 -24.62 8.94 -3.42
N ASP A 142 -25.73 8.92 -2.68
CA ASP A 142 -25.84 8.15 -1.44
C ASP A 142 -25.76 6.64 -1.72
N ALA A 143 -26.41 6.17 -2.78
CA ALA A 143 -26.34 4.77 -3.19
C ALA A 143 -24.91 4.36 -3.60
N ASP A 144 -24.20 5.21 -4.34
CA ASP A 144 -22.79 4.99 -4.69
C ASP A 144 -21.91 4.91 -3.43
N ARG A 145 -22.13 5.80 -2.45
CA ARG A 145 -21.40 5.78 -1.16
C ARG A 145 -21.64 4.47 -0.39
N LEU A 146 -22.89 4.02 -0.32
CA LEU A 146 -23.23 2.76 0.35
C LEU A 146 -22.64 1.56 -0.38
N ARG A 147 -22.67 1.54 -1.71
CA ARG A 147 -22.01 0.50 -2.51
C ARG A 147 -20.52 0.41 -2.16
N ASP A 148 -19.83 1.54 -2.08
CA ASP A 148 -18.39 1.55 -1.79
C ASP A 148 -18.09 1.05 -0.37
N GLN A 149 -18.94 1.38 0.61
CA GLN A 149 -18.84 0.82 1.97
C GLN A 149 -19.04 -0.70 1.98
N VAL A 150 -20.07 -1.21 1.29
CA VAL A 150 -20.35 -2.65 1.22
C VAL A 150 -19.22 -3.40 0.51
N LEU A 151 -18.70 -2.87 -0.60
CA LEU A 151 -17.55 -3.45 -1.29
C LEU A 151 -16.32 -3.49 -0.38
N GLY A 152 -16.07 -2.41 0.38
CA GLY A 152 -15.01 -2.37 1.38
C GLY A 152 -15.16 -3.45 2.45
N LEU A 153 -16.36 -3.61 3.00
CA LEU A 153 -16.68 -4.63 4.02
C LEU A 153 -16.55 -6.05 3.48
N GLN A 154 -17.04 -6.32 2.27
CA GLN A 154 -16.89 -7.62 1.60
C GLN A 154 -15.42 -7.96 1.35
N GLN A 155 -14.62 -6.97 0.94
CA GLN A 155 -13.19 -7.16 0.72
C GLN A 155 -12.41 -7.33 2.03
N TRP A 156 -12.88 -6.72 3.13
CA TRP A 156 -12.33 -6.96 4.45
C TRP A 156 -12.66 -8.38 4.93
N HIS A 157 -13.93 -8.78 4.84
CA HIS A 157 -14.37 -10.13 5.20
C HIS A 157 -13.62 -11.18 4.39
N SER A 158 -13.45 -10.97 3.09
CA SER A 158 -12.75 -11.93 2.24
C SER A 158 -11.29 -12.12 2.66
N ARG A 159 -10.60 -11.03 3.02
CA ARG A 159 -9.20 -11.02 3.45
C ARG A 159 -8.98 -11.55 4.86
N VAL A 160 -9.87 -11.24 5.80
CA VAL A 160 -9.67 -11.53 7.23
C VAL A 160 -10.35 -12.83 7.65
N CYS A 161 -11.55 -13.10 7.14
CA CYS A 161 -12.38 -14.20 7.63
C CYS A 161 -12.31 -15.45 6.75
N THR A 162 -12.11 -15.32 5.43
CA THR A 162 -12.12 -16.47 4.50
C THR A 162 -10.77 -16.88 3.93
N VAL A 163 -9.69 -16.15 4.17
CA VAL A 163 -8.34 -16.67 3.87
C VAL A 163 -7.98 -17.63 5.00
N PRO A 164 -8.00 -18.97 4.80
CA PRO A 164 -7.31 -19.83 5.75
C PRO A 164 -5.83 -19.45 5.66
N ALA A 165 -5.13 -19.47 6.78
CA ALA A 165 -3.69 -19.21 6.84
C ALA A 165 -2.92 -20.03 5.79
N ALA A 166 -2.73 -19.48 4.60
CA ALA A 166 -1.78 -19.96 3.60
C ALA A 166 -0.39 -19.54 4.10
N GLY A 167 0.03 -20.25 5.13
CA GLY A 167 1.22 -20.05 5.96
C GLY A 167 1.41 -21.18 6.98
N ALA A 168 0.45 -22.09 7.12
CA ALA A 168 0.59 -23.34 7.88
C ALA A 168 0.77 -24.55 6.94
N ALA A 169 1.86 -24.55 6.18
CA ALA A 169 2.51 -25.74 5.62
C ALA A 169 4.00 -25.38 5.61
N GLN A 170 4.73 -25.76 6.67
CA GLN A 170 5.61 -26.93 6.70
C GLN A 170 6.63 -26.93 5.56
#